data_AF-A0A353FBM3-F1
#
_entry.id   AF-A0A353FBM3-F1
#
_cell.length_a   1.000
_cell.length_b   1.000
_cell.length_c   1.000
_cell.angle_alpha   90.00
_cell.angle_beta   90.00
_cell.angle_gamma   90.00
#
_symmetry.space_group_name_H-M   'P 1'
#
loop_
_entity.id
_entity.type
_entity.pdbx_description
1 polymer ?
#
loop_
_entity_poly.entity_id
_entity_poly.type
_entity_poly.pdbx_seq_one_letter_code
_entity_poly.pdbx_strand_id
1 'polypeptide(L)' 'DLSSEASITLSNAAGQNFPVQYLSSKTGTRKIAVDHLAPGLYIVSVLDNDRRYHQKVYLY' A
#
# COMPACT_ATOMS: atom_id res chain seq x y z
N ASP A 1 -12.77 -3.85 -7.79
CA ASP A 1 -12.50 -4.26 -6.40
C ASP A 1 -11.30 -5.18 -6.36
N LEU A 2 -10.55 -5.16 -5.25
CA LEU A 2 -9.44 -6.07 -5.02
C LEU A 2 -9.96 -7.41 -4.46
N SER A 3 -9.30 -8.52 -4.80
CA SER A 3 -9.69 -9.85 -4.28
C SER A 3 -9.29 -10.05 -2.80
N SER A 4 -9.74 -11.15 -2.19
CA SER A 4 -9.35 -11.51 -0.82
C SER A 4 -7.87 -11.77 -0.63
N GLU A 5 -7.18 -12.11 -1.71
CA GLU A 5 -5.76 -12.42 -1.73
C GLU A 5 -4.90 -11.19 -2.02
N ALA A 6 -5.52 -10.01 -2.17
CA ALA A 6 -4.79 -8.80 -2.46
C ALA A 6 -3.89 -8.38 -1.28
N SER A 7 -2.66 -8.00 -1.61
CA SER A 7 -1.69 -7.47 -0.68
C SER A 7 -1.31 -6.04 -1.06
N ILE A 8 -1.16 -5.19 -0.05
CA ILE A 8 -0.75 -3.80 -0.21
C ILE A 8 0.55 -3.61 0.57
N THR A 9 1.57 -3.04 -0.06
CA THR A 9 2.87 -2.75 0.56
C THR A 9 3.29 -1.32 0.23
N LEU A 10 3.79 -0.62 1.23
CA LEU A 10 4.51 0.65 1.06
C LEU A 10 6.00 0.37 1.05
N SER A 11 6.73 0.92 0.09
CA SER A 11 8.20 0.81 0.02
C SER A 11 8.82 2.19 0.00
N ASN A 12 9.80 2.47 0.85
CA ASN A 12 10.54 3.74 0.80
C ASN A 12 11.73 3.67 -0.17
N ALA A 13 12.38 4.81 -0.41
CA ALA A 13 13.55 4.89 -1.30
C ALA A 13 14.77 4.07 -0.81
N ALA A 14 14.82 3.72 0.47
CA ALA A 14 15.84 2.84 1.04
C ALA A 14 15.52 1.34 0.84
N GLY A 15 14.40 1.00 0.20
CA GLY A 15 13.98 -0.37 -0.05
C GLY A 15 13.30 -1.05 1.14
N GLN A 16 13.00 -0.33 2.22
CA GLN A 16 12.26 -0.87 3.36
C GLN A 16 10.77 -1.02 3.00
N ASN A 17 10.21 -2.19 3.31
CA ASN A 17 8.81 -2.53 3.04
C ASN A 17 7.98 -2.46 4.32
N PHE A 18 6.82 -1.81 4.23
CA PHE A 18 5.84 -1.64 5.28
C PHE A 18 4.52 -2.28 4.80
N PRO A 19 4.18 -3.49 5.29
CA PRO A 19 2.95 -4.16 4.92
C PRO A 19 1.74 -3.34 5.37
N VAL A 20 0.76 -3.17 4.48
CA VAL A 20 -0.50 -2.51 4.79
C VAL A 20 -1.57 -3.58 4.91
N GLN A 21 -2.23 -3.64 6.07
CA GLN A 21 -3.35 -4.57 6.26
C GLN A 21 -4.50 -4.21 5.32
N TYR A 22 -4.86 -5.17 4.47
CA TYR A 22 -6.03 -5.12 3.62
C TYR A 22 -7.08 -6.09 4.16
N LEU A 23 -8.31 -5.60 4.35
CA LEU A 23 -9.47 -6.42 4.73
C LEU A 23 -10.43 -6.45 3.54
N SER A 24 -10.53 -7.63 2.93
CA SER A 24 -11.25 -7.90 1.68
C SER A 24 -12.76 -7.76 1.75
N SER A 25 -13.33 -7.75 2.96
CA SER A 25 -14.77 -7.70 3.19
C SER A 25 -15.43 -6.35 2.89
N LYS A 26 -14.67 -5.34 2.44
CA LYS A 26 -15.19 -4.00 2.22
C LYS A 26 -14.69 -3.40 0.90
N THR A 27 -15.60 -2.92 0.06
CA THR A 27 -15.31 -2.12 -1.14
C THR A 27 -15.16 -0.62 -0.80
N GLY A 28 -14.62 0.17 -1.73
CA GLY A 28 -14.48 1.64 -1.61
C GLY A 28 -13.14 2.16 -1.07
N THR A 29 -13.09 3.47 -0.80
CA THR A 29 -11.86 4.18 -0.38
C THR A 29 -11.40 3.75 1.01
N ARG A 30 -10.09 3.51 1.16
CA ARG A 30 -9.45 3.21 2.44
C ARG A 30 -8.45 4.29 2.80
N LYS A 31 -8.47 4.68 4.07
CA LYS A 31 -7.40 5.47 4.68
C LYS A 31 -6.41 4.50 5.31
N ILE A 32 -5.13 4.70 5.02
CA ILE A 32 -4.02 3.97 5.63
C ILE A 32 -3.39 4.93 6.62
N ALA A 33 -3.25 4.52 7.88
CA ALA A 33 -2.53 5.30 8.87
C ALA A 33 -1.03 5.17 8.60
N VAL A 34 -0.37 6.31 8.41
CA VAL A 34 1.07 6.38 8.06
C VAL A 34 1.85 7.26 9.04
N ASP A 35 1.25 7.61 10.17
CA ASP A 35 1.78 8.58 11.15
C ASP A 35 3.10 8.12 11.81
N HIS A 36 3.40 6.82 11.71
CA HIS A 36 4.63 6.20 12.21
C HIS A 36 5.74 6.11 11.15
N LEU A 37 5.44 6.47 9.89
CA LEU A 37 6.40 6.48 8.79
C LEU A 37 7.04 7.86 8.70
N ALA A 38 8.36 7.89 8.47
CA ALA A 38 9.06 9.14 8.24
C ALA A 38 8.55 9.82 6.96
N PRO A 39 8.50 11.17 6.90
CA PRO A 39 8.20 11.90 5.68
C PRO A 39 9.14 11.49 4.53
N GLY A 40 8.61 11.47 3.31
CA GLY A 40 9.41 11.10 2.14
C GLY A 40 8.61 10.49 1.00
N LEU A 41 9.33 10.05 -0.03
CA LEU A 41 8.77 9.34 -1.17
C LEU A 41 8.61 7.85 -0.86
N TYR A 42 7.39 7.36 -1.06
CA TYR A 42 7.03 5.96 -0.97
C TYR A 42 6.41 5.47 -2.28
N ILE A 43 6.52 4.17 -2.52
CA ILE A 43 5.80 3.46 -3.58
C ILE A 43 4.75 2.59 -2.90
N VAL A 44 3.48 2.87 -3.18
CA VAL A 44 2.38 1.96 -2.87
C VAL A 44 2.35 0.90 -3.95
N SER A 45 2.50 -0.36 -3.55
CA SER A 45 2.39 -1.53 -4.41
C SER A 45 1.14 -2.31 -4.02
N VAL A 46 0.26 -2.55 -4.98
CA VAL A 46 -0.90 -3.41 -4.83
C VAL A 46 -0.67 -4.63 -5.72
N LEU A 47 -0.64 -5.80 -5.12
CA LEU A 47 -0.62 -7.08 -5.82
C LEU A 47 -1.95 -7.78 -5.57
N ASP A 48 -2.68 -8.06 -6.63
CA ASP A 48 -3.94 -8.78 -6.58
C ASP A 48 -3.92 -9.87 -7.66
N ASN A 49 -3.80 -11.13 -7.23
CA ASN A 49 -3.44 -12.24 -8.09
C ASN A 49 -2.15 -11.91 -8.88
N ASP A 50 -2.16 -11.98 -10.21
CA ASP A 50 -1.02 -11.63 -11.07
C ASP A 50 -0.97 -10.15 -11.49
N ARG A 51 -1.95 -9.34 -11.04
CA ARG A 51 -2.03 -7.93 -11.40
C ARG A 51 -1.26 -7.11 -10.37
N ARG A 52 -0.30 -6.33 -10.86
CA ARG A 52 0.50 -5.43 -10.04
C ARG A 52 0.26 -3.99 -10.43
N TYR A 53 -0.02 -3.15 -9.43
CA TYR A 53 -0.18 -1.71 -9.58
C TYR A 53 0.81 -0.99 -8.65
N HIS A 54 1.45 0.05 -9.16
CA HIS A 54 2.38 0.88 -8.41
C HIS A 54 1.98 2.35 -8.51
N GLN A 55 1.98 3.04 -7.37
CA GLN A 55 1.75 4.48 -7.30
C GLN A 55 2.78 5.13 -6.38
N LYS A 56 3.42 6.20 -6.86
CA LYS A 56 4.28 7.04 -6.02
C LYS A 56 3.42 7.94 -5.14
N VAL A 57 3.75 8.03 -3.86
CA VAL A 57 3.07 8.87 -2.88
C VAL A 57 4.12 9.59 -2.05
N TYR A 58 3.92 10.87 -1.81
CA TYR A 58 4.72 11.65 -0.86
C TYR A 58 3.98 11.73 0.46
N LEU A 59 4.65 11.32 1.53
CA LEU A 59 4.21 11.52 2.90
C LEU A 59 4.88 12.79 3.43
N TYR A 60 4.09 13.66 4.07
CA TYR A 60 4.52 14.95 4.61
C TYR A 60 4.40 14.93 6.13
#